data_AF-A0A3D1RMI2-F1
#
_entry.id   AF-A0A3D1RMI2-F1
#
_cell.length_a   1.000
_cell.length_b   1.000
_cell.length_c   1.000
_cell.angle_alpha   90.00
_cell.angle_beta   90.00
_cell.angle_gamma   90.00
#
_symmetry.space_group_name_H-M   'P 1'
#
loop_
_entity.id
_entity.type
_entity.pdbx_description
1 polymer ?
#
loop_
_entity_poly.entity_id
_entity_poly.type
_entity_poly.pdbx_seq_one_letter_code
_entity_poly.pdbx_strand_id
1 'polypeptide(L)'
;SYLHDYYCGLEKIFLHIAKSFGEGLPAGGQWHKELLEQMTLNIPGVRTALLSKKTLTGLDELRGFRHIFRNAYGFSIDPIREQLLLSNLSGISVSVKKETKAFFKEMDEFILV
;
A
#
# COMPACT_ATOMS: atom_id res chain seq x y z
N SER A 1 3.60 16.42 2.93
CA SER A 1 3.34 15.96 4.31
C SER A 1 3.91 14.57 4.44
N TYR A 2 4.52 14.22 5.58
CA TYR A 2 5.15 12.92 5.81
C TYR A 2 4.22 11.73 5.51
N LEU A 3 2.90 11.86 5.76
CA LEU A 3 1.90 10.84 5.41
C LEU A 3 1.77 10.60 3.90
N HIS A 4 1.73 11.70 3.14
CA HIS A 4 1.66 11.66 1.67
C HIS A 4 2.91 10.98 1.10
N ASP A 5 4.09 11.41 1.55
CA ASP A 5 5.36 10.89 1.05
C ASP A 5 5.54 9.40 1.39
N TYR A 6 5.13 9.01 2.60
CA TYR A 6 5.13 7.62 3.03
C TYR A 6 4.27 6.73 2.12
N TYR A 7 3.01 7.12 1.89
CA TYR A 7 2.12 6.33 1.03
C TYR A 7 2.61 6.29 -0.43
N CYS A 8 3.06 7.42 -0.98
CA CYS A 8 3.67 7.47 -2.32
C CYS A 8 4.89 6.54 -2.44
N GLY A 9 5.67 6.35 -1.37
CA GLY A 9 6.75 5.36 -1.32
C GLY A 9 6.23 3.93 -1.44
N LEU A 10 5.19 3.58 -0.68
CA LEU A 10 4.56 2.27 -0.76
C LEU A 10 3.94 1.99 -2.13
N GLU A 11 3.27 2.97 -2.75
CA GLU A 11 2.72 2.83 -4.10
C GLU A 11 3.80 2.44 -5.12
N LYS A 12 5.00 3.04 -5.03
CA LYS A 12 6.13 2.69 -5.91
C LYS A 12 6.58 1.25 -5.69
N ILE A 13 6.60 0.78 -4.45
CA ILE A 13 6.92 -0.62 -4.13
C ILE A 13 5.87 -1.55 -4.73
N PHE A 14 4.58 -1.25 -4.59
CA PHE A 14 3.50 -2.07 -5.15
C PHE A 14 3.56 -2.13 -6.67
N LEU A 15 3.80 -0.99 -7.33
CA LEU A 15 4.03 -0.93 -8.78
C LEU A 15 5.23 -1.79 -9.20
N HIS A 16 6.31 -1.76 -8.42
CA HIS A 16 7.49 -2.57 -8.72
C HIS A 16 7.19 -4.07 -8.59
N ILE A 17 6.51 -4.48 -7.52
CA ILE A 17 6.11 -5.88 -7.30
C ILE A 17 5.23 -6.35 -8.47
N ALA A 18 4.14 -5.63 -8.77
CA ALA A 18 3.23 -6.01 -9.84
C ALA A 18 3.95 -6.16 -11.20
N LYS A 19 4.87 -5.24 -11.52
CA LYS A 19 5.68 -5.31 -12.75
C LYS A 19 6.63 -6.51 -12.75
N SER A 20 7.32 -6.76 -11.64
CA SER A 20 8.29 -7.85 -11.53
C SER A 20 7.66 -9.23 -11.73
N PHE A 21 6.39 -9.38 -11.38
CA PHE A 21 5.62 -10.61 -11.57
C PHE A 21 4.77 -10.62 -12.85
N GLY A 22 4.92 -9.61 -13.73
CA GLY A 22 4.19 -9.54 -15.00
C GLY A 22 2.68 -9.32 -14.85
N GLU A 23 2.24 -8.81 -13.70
CA GLU A 23 0.83 -8.53 -13.46
C GLU A 23 0.36 -7.31 -14.26
N GLY A 24 -0.93 -7.33 -14.65
CA GLY A 24 -1.57 -6.16 -15.22
C GLY A 24 -1.55 -4.98 -14.22
N LEU A 25 -1.23 -3.79 -14.71
CA LEU A 25 -1.32 -2.56 -13.92
C LEU A 25 -2.71 -1.94 -14.08
N PRO A 26 -3.37 -1.57 -12.97
CA PRO A 26 -4.61 -0.81 -13.01
C PRO A 26 -4.47 0.51 -13.77
N ALA A 27 -5.57 0.96 -14.37
CA ALA A 27 -5.63 2.19 -15.16
C ALA A 27 -6.87 3.02 -14.79
N GLY A 28 -6.89 4.29 -15.21
CA GLY A 28 -8.00 5.20 -14.93
C GLY A 28 -7.97 5.80 -13.52
N GLY A 29 -9.04 6.49 -13.11
CA GLY A 29 -9.03 7.33 -11.90
C GLY A 29 -8.87 6.59 -10.57
N GLN A 30 -9.18 5.29 -10.53
CA GLN A 30 -9.13 4.46 -9.31
C GLN A 30 -7.91 3.54 -9.23
N TRP A 31 -6.95 3.69 -10.15
CA TRP A 31 -5.80 2.80 -10.26
C TRP A 31 -5.03 2.64 -8.94
N HIS A 32 -4.96 3.72 -8.15
CA HIS A 32 -4.30 3.73 -6.83
C HIS A 32 -4.95 2.76 -5.84
N LYS A 33 -6.29 2.68 -5.83
CA LYS A 33 -7.05 1.79 -4.95
C LYS A 33 -6.94 0.35 -5.43
N GLU A 34 -7.12 0.14 -6.73
CA GLU A 34 -7.03 -1.17 -7.36
C GLU A 34 -5.63 -1.79 -7.18
N LEU A 35 -4.57 -0.99 -7.31
CA LEU A 35 -3.19 -1.46 -7.09
C LEU A 35 -2.99 -1.92 -5.63
N LEU A 36 -3.54 -1.17 -4.68
CA LEU A 36 -3.45 -1.53 -3.27
C LEU A 36 -4.26 -2.81 -2.96
N GLU A 37 -5.44 -2.98 -3.54
CA GLU A 37 -6.25 -4.19 -3.43
C GLU A 37 -5.54 -5.41 -4.04
N GLN A 38 -4.89 -5.23 -5.20
CA GLN A 38 -4.12 -6.26 -5.89
C GLN A 38 -2.99 -6.84 -5.02
N MET A 39 -2.39 -6.05 -4.13
CA MET A 39 -1.36 -6.53 -3.19
C MET A 39 -1.91 -7.50 -2.14
N THR A 40 -3.23 -7.60 -1.96
CA THR A 40 -3.86 -8.57 -1.05
C THR A 40 -4.22 -9.90 -1.72
N LEU A 41 -4.05 -9.98 -3.04
CA LEU A 41 -4.38 -11.19 -3.80
C LEU A 41 -3.25 -12.20 -3.72
N ASN A 42 -3.62 -13.45 -3.44
CA ASN A 42 -2.80 -14.61 -3.75
C ASN A 42 -3.07 -14.97 -5.22
N ILE A 43 -2.02 -14.98 -6.04
CA ILE A 43 -2.11 -15.23 -7.47
C ILE A 43 -1.39 -16.57 -7.72
N PRO A 44 -2.14 -17.68 -7.89
CA PRO A 44 -1.56 -19.01 -8.05
C PRO A 44 -0.55 -19.06 -9.20
N GLY A 45 0.63 -19.62 -8.92
CA GLY A 45 1.70 -19.72 -9.91
C GLY A 45 2.52 -18.44 -10.12
N VAL A 46 2.16 -17.32 -9.47
CA VAL A 46 2.78 -16.01 -9.68
C VAL A 46 3.37 -15.47 -8.38
N ARG A 47 2.54 -15.21 -7.37
CA ARG A 47 3.00 -14.76 -6.04
C ARG A 47 1.93 -14.94 -4.96
N THR A 48 2.38 -15.05 -3.71
CA THR A 48 1.47 -14.95 -2.56
C THR A 48 0.98 -13.52 -2.35
N ALA A 49 0.03 -13.34 -1.43
CA ALA A 49 -0.44 -12.02 -1.05
C ALA A 49 0.65 -11.27 -0.28
N LEU A 50 0.97 -10.06 -0.71
CA LEU A 50 1.91 -9.18 0.01
C LEU A 50 1.30 -8.65 1.30
N LEU A 51 0.01 -8.29 1.26
CA LEU A 51 -0.66 -7.58 2.34
C LEU A 51 -1.85 -8.36 2.88
N SER A 52 -2.08 -8.27 4.19
CA SER A 52 -3.34 -8.72 4.78
C SER A 52 -4.47 -7.70 4.54
N LYS A 53 -5.72 -8.17 4.60
CA LYS A 53 -6.90 -7.28 4.55
C LYS A 53 -6.90 -6.24 5.68
N LYS A 54 -6.30 -6.55 6.83
CA LYS A 54 -6.19 -5.62 7.95
C LYS A 54 -5.23 -4.47 7.63
N THR A 55 -4.07 -4.78 7.06
CA THR A 55 -3.08 -3.78 6.65
C THR A 55 -3.60 -2.93 5.48
N LEU A 56 -4.33 -3.55 4.55
CA LEU A 56 -5.06 -2.85 3.48
C LEU A 56 -5.93 -1.71 4.03
N THR A 57 -6.75 -1.97 5.06
CA THR A 57 -7.64 -0.95 5.63
C THR A 57 -6.87 0.29 6.11
N GLY A 58 -5.77 0.12 6.84
CA GLY A 58 -4.97 1.25 7.31
C GLY A 58 -4.27 2.00 6.17
N LEU A 59 -3.82 1.29 5.14
CA LEU A 59 -3.21 1.90 3.95
C LEU A 59 -4.22 2.65 3.08
N ASP A 60 -5.48 2.20 3.05
CA ASP A 60 -6.54 2.88 2.29
C ASP A 60 -6.90 4.24 2.92
N GLU A 61 -6.82 4.37 4.24
CA GLU A 61 -6.95 5.67 4.92
C GLU A 61 -5.83 6.64 4.53
N LEU A 62 -4.59 6.16 4.45
CA LEU A 62 -3.44 6.94 3.99
C LEU A 62 -3.57 7.32 2.51
N ARG A 63 -4.07 6.43 1.66
CA ARG A 63 -4.41 6.71 0.26
C ARG A 63 -5.43 7.84 0.17
N GLY A 64 -6.52 7.75 0.94
CA GLY A 64 -7.56 8.76 0.99
C GLY A 64 -7.00 10.12 1.40
N PHE A 65 -6.18 10.16 2.44
CA PHE A 65 -5.48 11.38 2.86
C PHE A 65 -4.60 11.94 1.74
N ARG A 66 -3.83 11.09 1.06
CA ARG A 66 -2.96 11.50 -0.06
C ARG A 66 -3.77 12.17 -1.19
N HIS A 67 -4.95 11.68 -1.51
CA HIS A 67 -5.84 12.31 -2.49
C HIS A 67 -6.33 13.68 -2.02
N ILE A 68 -6.77 13.80 -0.76
CA ILE A 68 -7.22 15.06 -0.17
C ILE A 68 -6.05 16.07 -0.17
N PHE A 69 -4.88 15.66 0.31
CA PHE A 69 -3.68 16.49 0.39
C PHE A 69 -3.28 17.08 -0.97
N ARG A 70 -3.36 16.27 -2.04
CA ARG A 70 -3.02 16.72 -3.41
C ARG A 70 -4.00 17.75 -3.96
N ASN A 71 -5.27 17.72 -3.52
CA ASN A 71 -6.33 18.59 -4.03
C ASN A 71 -6.63 19.80 -3.13
N ALA A 72 -6.19 19.80 -1.88
CA ALA A 72 -6.64 20.76 -0.87
C ALA A 72 -6.02 22.17 -0.98
N TYR A 73 -4.99 22.39 -1.81
CA TYR A 73 -4.29 23.69 -2.00
C TYR A 73 -4.16 24.56 -0.71
N GLY A 74 -3.94 23.93 0.44
CA GLY A 74 -3.71 24.59 1.73
C GLY A 74 -4.92 25.00 2.57
N PHE A 75 -6.18 24.82 2.14
CA PHE A 75 -7.34 25.42 2.83
C PHE A 75 -8.25 24.47 3.63
N SER A 76 -8.11 23.14 3.54
CA SER A 76 -9.08 22.22 4.20
C SER A 76 -8.53 20.85 4.61
N ILE A 77 -7.34 20.78 5.22
CA ILE A 77 -6.90 19.55 5.89
C ILE A 77 -7.47 19.57 7.31
N ASP A 78 -8.27 18.56 7.65
CA ASP A 78 -8.76 18.36 9.01
C ASP A 78 -7.59 17.95 9.93
N PRO A 79 -7.17 18.81 10.89
CA PRO A 79 -6.03 18.53 11.75
C PRO A 79 -6.25 17.32 12.66
N ILE A 80 -7.50 17.06 13.07
CA ILE A 80 -7.85 15.90 13.92
C ILE A 80 -7.62 14.61 13.11
N ARG A 81 -8.05 14.61 11.85
CA ARG A 81 -7.84 13.48 10.95
C ARG A 81 -6.36 13.25 10.64
N GLU A 82 -5.60 14.33 10.39
CA GLU A 82 -4.15 14.21 10.17
C GLU A 82 -3.43 13.64 11.40
N GLN A 83 -3.76 14.12 12.60
CA GLN A 83 -3.16 13.63 13.84
C GLN A 83 -3.49 12.16 14.10
N LEU A 84 -4.73 11.74 13.83
CA LEU A 84 -5.13 10.33 13.94
C LEU A 84 -4.31 9.45 13.00
N LEU A 85 -4.15 9.85 11.74
CA LEU A 85 -3.35 9.10 10.76
C LEU A 85 -1.87 9.04 11.15
N LEU A 86 -1.31 10.12 11.68
CA LEU A 86 0.06 10.15 12.21
C LEU A 86 0.22 9.18 13.40
N SER A 87 -0.76 9.12 14.29
CA SER A 87 -0.72 8.20 15.44
C SER A 87 -0.77 6.73 15.00
N ASN A 88 -1.55 6.42 13.96
CA ASN A 88 -1.70 5.07 13.41
C ASN A 88 -0.54 4.66 12.50
N LEU A 89 0.22 5.63 11.94
CA LEU A 89 1.27 5.39 10.95
C LEU A 89 2.33 4.39 11.45
N SER A 90 2.68 4.44 12.74
CA SER A 90 3.67 3.53 13.33
C SER A 90 3.21 2.07 13.27
N GLY A 91 1.96 1.79 13.65
CA GLY A 91 1.37 0.45 13.62
C GLY A 91 1.21 -0.07 12.19
N ILE A 92 0.77 0.81 11.26
CA ILE A 92 0.71 0.49 9.83
C ILE A 92 2.11 0.14 9.31
N SER A 93 3.12 0.95 9.64
CA SER A 93 4.49 0.75 9.20
C SER A 93 5.10 -0.55 9.70
N VAL A 94 4.83 -0.92 10.96
CA VAL A 94 5.27 -2.20 11.53
C VAL A 94 4.62 -3.36 10.78
N SER A 95 3.31 -3.26 10.50
CA SER A 95 2.56 -4.30 9.79
C SER A 95 3.07 -4.49 8.37
N VAL A 96 3.22 -3.40 7.60
CA VAL A 96 3.78 -3.44 6.23
C VAL A 96 5.18 -4.03 6.21
N LYS A 97 6.07 -3.62 7.13
CA LYS A 97 7.44 -4.18 7.20
C LYS A 97 7.44 -5.67 7.50
N LYS A 98 6.59 -6.11 8.43
CA LYS A 98 6.46 -7.53 8.79
C LYS A 98 5.94 -8.35 7.61
N GLU A 99 4.87 -7.89 6.98
CA GLU A 99 4.24 -8.58 5.85
C GLU A 99 5.15 -8.61 4.63
N THR A 100 5.88 -7.53 4.34
CA THR A 100 6.88 -7.51 3.25
C THR A 100 7.99 -8.52 3.49
N LYS A 101 8.49 -8.66 4.73
CA LYS A 101 9.50 -9.68 5.06
C LYS A 101 8.96 -11.10 4.92
N ALA A 102 7.72 -11.33 5.37
CA ALA A 102 7.08 -12.63 5.23
C ALA A 102 6.87 -12.99 3.77
N PHE A 103 6.38 -12.05 2.96
CA PHE A 103 6.22 -12.19 1.52
C PHE A 103 7.52 -12.62 0.83
N PHE A 104 8.63 -11.92 1.04
CA PHE A 104 9.90 -12.32 0.40
C PHE A 104 10.36 -13.71 0.84
N LYS A 105 10.21 -14.05 2.12
CA LYS A 105 10.54 -15.40 2.61
C LYS A 105 9.69 -16.48 1.92
N GLU A 106 8.39 -16.28 1.82
CA GLU A 106 7.48 -17.21 1.14
C GLU A 106 7.79 -17.32 -0.35
N MET A 107 8.14 -16.20 -1.00
CA MET A 107 8.51 -16.20 -2.41
C MET A 107 9.84 -16.90 -2.68
N ASP A 108 10.83 -16.76 -1.78
CA ASP A 108 12.09 -17.49 -1.88
C ASP A 108 11.85 -19.02 -1.78
N GLU A 109 10.98 -19.44 -0.86
CA GLU A 109 10.56 -20.85 -0.73
C GLU A 109 9.79 -21.32 -1.98
N PHE A 110 8.96 -20.47 -2.58
CA PHE A 110 8.18 -20.76 -3.78
C PHE A 110 9.04 -20.97 -5.03
N ILE A 111 10.15 -20.24 -5.17
CA ILE A 111 11.04 -20.31 -6.35
C ILE A 111 12.01 -21.52 -6.27
N LEU A 112 12.27 -22.02 -5.07
CA LEU A 112 13.18 -23.16 -4.84
C LEU A 112 12.52 -24.54 -5.03
N VAL A 113 11.23 -24.59 -5.34
CA VAL A 113 10.42 -25.80 -5.57
C VAL A 113 10.08 -25.92 -7.05
#